data_AF-A0A848D8Y9-F1
#
_entry.id   AF-A0A848D8Y9-F1
#
_cell.length_a   1.000
_cell.length_b   1.000
_cell.length_c   1.000
_cell.angle_alpha   90.00
_cell.angle_beta   90.00
_cell.angle_gamma   90.00
#
_symmetry.space_group_name_H-M   'P 1'
#
loop_
_entity.id
_entity.type
_entity.pdbx_description
1 polymer ?
#
loop_
_entity_poly.entity_id
_entity_poly.type
_entity_poly.pdbx_seq_one_letter_code
_entity_poly.pdbx_strand_id
1 'polypeptide(L)'
;MNCFNYIKTQYTLIIFGDTGKPTIIEKVLSRVIVDTLGKVADDICITVILDDDGMGYSELKKVISDKLRSISKDKSKFTSNQFPTLEEHNDSFILIPLKGRGNVEIRLSTVPESLEKQVAKKCIEVKYPKNLKILERGPHYALDFLAMEYYDGNKEKLIRETSALLKDEVWVTDVVERATS
;
A
#
# COMPACT_ATOMS: atom_id res chain seq x y z
N MET A 1 -25.81 23.04 25.76
CA MET A 1 -25.67 23.68 24.43
C MET A 1 -24.25 23.46 23.97
N ASN A 2 -24.09 22.84 22.78
CA ASN A 2 -22.88 22.47 22.03
C ASN A 2 -21.83 21.60 22.72
N CYS A 3 -21.96 20.27 22.57
CA CYS A 3 -20.92 19.28 22.85
C CYS A 3 -20.75 18.32 21.66
N PHE A 4 -20.43 18.88 20.49
CA PHE A 4 -19.89 18.08 19.38
C PHE A 4 -18.38 18.02 19.53
N ASN A 5 -17.88 16.96 20.18
CA ASN A 5 -16.50 16.54 19.97
C ASN A 5 -16.49 15.82 18.62
N TYR A 6 -15.90 16.45 17.61
CA TYR A 6 -15.61 15.79 16.34
C TYR A 6 -14.48 14.79 16.58
N ILE A 7 -14.83 13.58 17.02
CA ILE A 7 -13.88 12.47 17.14
C ILE A 7 -13.70 11.94 15.73
N LYS A 8 -12.48 12.04 15.18
CA LYS A 8 -12.14 11.45 13.89
C LYS A 8 -12.30 9.93 14.03
N THR A 9 -13.37 9.37 13.48
CA THR A 9 -13.77 7.97 13.72
C THR A 9 -13.00 6.94 12.89
N GLN A 10 -12.11 7.39 12.01
CA GLN A 10 -11.34 6.53 11.12
C GLN A 10 -9.96 7.13 10.81
N TYR A 11 -8.92 6.33 10.97
CA TYR A 11 -7.57 6.66 10.51
C TYR A 11 -7.22 5.83 9.28
N THR A 12 -6.84 6.48 8.19
CA THR A 12 -6.29 5.82 6.99
C THR A 12 -4.77 5.75 7.09
N LEU A 13 -4.21 4.55 7.15
CA LEU A 13 -2.77 4.32 7.06
C LEU A 13 -2.42 3.76 5.69
N ILE A 14 -1.48 4.39 4.99
CA ILE A 14 -0.93 3.88 3.73
C ILE A 14 0.39 3.17 4.03
N ILE A 15 0.47 1.88 3.70
CA ILE A 15 1.72 1.11 3.79
C ILE A 15 2.15 0.74 2.37
N PHE A 16 3.35 1.16 1.97
CA PHE A 16 3.90 0.95 0.62
C PHE A 16 5.29 0.28 0.69
N GLY A 17 5.63 -0.56 -0.31
CA GLY A 17 6.99 -1.08 -0.47
C GLY A 17 7.30 -1.55 -1.88
N ASP A 18 8.37 -1.00 -2.46
CA ASP A 18 8.83 -1.11 -3.86
C ASP A 18 9.77 -2.33 -4.12
N THR A 19 10.05 -3.13 -3.08
CA THR A 19 10.96 -4.31 -3.16
C THR A 19 10.84 -5.23 -1.92
N GLY A 20 9.84 -4.98 -1.08
CA GLY A 20 9.81 -5.46 0.30
C GLY A 20 8.54 -6.20 0.67
N LYS A 21 7.81 -6.82 -0.28
CA LYS A 21 6.51 -7.49 -0.01
C LYS A 21 6.56 -8.37 1.26
N PRO A 22 7.58 -9.23 1.47
CA PRO A 22 7.70 -9.98 2.71
C PRO A 22 7.93 -9.06 3.91
N THR A 23 8.82 -8.08 3.83
CA THR A 23 9.07 -7.15 4.95
C THR A 23 7.83 -6.32 5.32
N ILE A 24 7.09 -5.82 4.33
CA ILE A 24 5.86 -5.05 4.53
C ILE A 24 4.80 -5.92 5.19
N ILE A 25 4.50 -7.09 4.61
CA ILE A 25 3.44 -7.96 5.12
C ILE A 25 3.87 -8.63 6.45
N GLU A 26 5.07 -9.18 6.51
CA GLU A 26 5.57 -9.95 7.66
C GLU A 26 5.87 -9.09 8.88
N LYS A 27 6.45 -7.91 8.68
CA LYS A 27 6.94 -7.06 9.77
C LYS A 27 6.11 -5.81 9.97
N VAL A 28 5.97 -4.98 8.95
CA VAL A 28 5.35 -3.64 9.10
C VAL A 28 3.86 -3.79 9.40
N LEU A 29 3.11 -4.46 8.53
CA LEU A 29 1.69 -4.71 8.71
C LEU A 29 1.41 -5.45 10.01
N SER A 30 2.16 -6.52 10.31
CA SER A 30 1.99 -7.25 11.57
C SER A 30 2.23 -6.38 12.79
N ARG A 31 3.22 -5.50 12.77
CA ARG A 31 3.51 -4.63 13.90
C ARG A 31 2.41 -3.61 14.11
N VAL A 32 1.99 -2.93 13.03
CA VAL A 32 0.90 -1.95 13.08
C VAL A 32 -0.35 -2.58 13.70
N ILE A 33 -0.77 -3.75 13.21
CA ILE A 33 -1.96 -4.45 13.71
C ILE A 33 -1.83 -4.76 15.21
N VAL A 34 -0.70 -5.31 15.64
CA VAL A 34 -0.47 -5.68 17.05
C VAL A 34 -0.44 -4.46 17.96
N ASP A 35 0.11 -3.35 17.48
CA ASP A 35 0.24 -2.12 18.24
C ASP A 35 -1.08 -1.33 18.33
N THR A 36 -2.04 -1.58 17.42
CA THR A 36 -3.30 -0.82 17.37
C THR A 36 -4.55 -1.61 17.79
N LEU A 37 -4.67 -2.88 17.41
CA LEU A 37 -5.90 -3.67 17.56
C LEU A 37 -6.33 -3.77 19.04
N GLY A 38 -7.55 -3.30 19.35
CA GLY A 38 -8.12 -3.30 20.69
C GLY A 38 -7.45 -2.35 21.70
N LYS A 39 -6.39 -1.64 21.29
CA LYS A 39 -5.65 -0.64 22.09
C LYS A 39 -6.06 0.79 21.76
N VAL A 40 -6.44 1.04 20.51
CA VAL A 40 -6.97 2.31 20.03
C VAL A 40 -8.50 2.22 20.02
N ALA A 41 -9.18 3.26 20.51
CA ALA A 41 -10.65 3.24 20.59
C ALA A 41 -11.34 3.41 19.23
N ASP A 42 -10.68 4.07 18.30
CA ASP A 42 -11.16 4.37 16.95
C ASP A 42 -10.92 3.20 15.99
N ASP A 43 -11.78 3.08 14.97
CA ASP A 43 -11.57 2.14 13.89
C ASP A 43 -10.41 2.62 13.01
N ILE A 44 -9.60 1.68 12.54
CA ILE A 44 -8.41 1.95 11.74
C ILE A 44 -8.58 1.25 10.41
N CYS A 45 -8.45 2.01 9.32
CA CYS A 45 -8.44 1.51 7.97
C CYS A 45 -7.00 1.56 7.44
N ILE A 46 -6.45 0.42 7.04
CA ILE A 46 -5.09 0.30 6.51
C ILE A 46 -5.21 -0.04 5.03
N THR A 47 -4.78 0.87 4.17
CA THR A 47 -4.60 0.60 2.75
C THR A 47 -3.17 0.17 2.50
N VAL A 48 -2.98 -1.11 2.20
CA VAL A 48 -1.70 -1.69 1.82
C VAL A 48 -1.57 -1.59 0.31
N ILE A 49 -0.58 -0.86 -0.18
CA ILE A 49 -0.30 -0.66 -1.60
C ILE A 49 0.98 -1.43 -1.95
N LEU A 50 0.89 -2.41 -2.83
CA LEU A 50 2.03 -3.22 -3.27
C LEU A 50 2.13 -3.18 -4.80
N ASP A 51 3.34 -3.14 -5.35
CA ASP A 51 3.52 -3.49 -6.76
C ASP A 51 3.13 -4.95 -7.01
N ASP A 52 2.61 -5.27 -8.21
CA ASP A 52 2.27 -6.65 -8.57
C ASP A 52 3.52 -7.44 -8.93
N ASP A 53 4.51 -6.87 -9.62
CA ASP A 53 5.86 -7.42 -9.90
C ASP A 53 5.84 -8.93 -10.23
N GLY A 54 4.86 -9.36 -11.05
CA GLY A 54 4.66 -10.74 -11.48
C GLY A 54 3.82 -11.63 -10.53
N MET A 55 3.45 -11.13 -9.35
CA MET A 55 2.52 -11.76 -8.42
C MET A 55 1.14 -11.10 -8.54
N GLY A 56 0.15 -11.86 -9.01
CA GLY A 56 -1.20 -11.33 -9.21
C GLY A 56 -1.91 -10.95 -7.90
N TYR A 57 -2.91 -10.08 -8.00
CA TYR A 57 -3.73 -9.61 -6.86
C TYR A 57 -4.23 -10.77 -5.98
N SER A 58 -4.76 -11.85 -6.57
CA SER A 58 -5.28 -12.99 -5.83
C SER A 58 -4.23 -13.68 -4.97
N GLU A 59 -2.98 -13.74 -5.44
CA GLU A 59 -1.88 -14.33 -4.69
C GLU A 59 -1.44 -13.41 -3.55
N LEU A 60 -1.29 -12.10 -3.80
CA LEU A 60 -1.01 -11.11 -2.75
C LEU A 60 -2.10 -11.08 -1.68
N LYS A 61 -3.37 -11.13 -2.10
CA LYS A 61 -4.53 -11.21 -1.21
C LYS A 61 -4.44 -12.45 -0.32
N LYS A 62 -4.07 -13.60 -0.88
CA LYS A 62 -3.88 -14.83 -0.12
C LYS A 62 -2.75 -14.71 0.90
N VAL A 63 -1.60 -14.15 0.51
CA VAL A 63 -0.47 -13.93 1.43
C VAL A 63 -0.88 -13.04 2.61
N ILE A 64 -1.63 -11.97 2.36
CA ILE A 64 -2.18 -11.11 3.41
C ILE A 64 -3.17 -11.90 4.28
N SER A 65 -4.12 -12.62 3.69
CA SER A 65 -5.11 -13.44 4.43
C SER A 65 -4.41 -14.44 5.37
N ASP A 66 -3.45 -15.20 4.85
CA ASP A 66 -2.67 -16.17 5.61
C ASP A 66 -1.91 -15.50 6.76
N LYS A 67 -1.34 -14.32 6.52
CA LYS A 67 -0.66 -13.54 7.56
C LYS A 67 -1.60 -13.04 8.65
N LEU A 68 -2.77 -12.51 8.27
CA LEU A 68 -3.77 -12.03 9.22
C LEU A 68 -4.34 -13.19 10.06
N ARG A 69 -4.57 -14.35 9.44
CA ARG A 69 -4.94 -15.60 10.15
C ARG A 69 -3.86 -16.08 11.11
N SER A 70 -2.59 -15.91 10.75
CA SER A 70 -1.46 -16.22 11.64
C SER A 70 -1.45 -15.27 12.85
N ILE A 71 -1.60 -13.96 12.62
CA ILE A 71 -1.66 -12.95 13.68
C ILE A 71 -2.83 -13.25 14.62
N SER A 72 -4.03 -13.49 14.11
CA SER A 72 -5.22 -13.70 14.94
C SER A 72 -5.11 -14.93 15.85
N LYS A 73 -4.22 -15.88 15.56
CA LYS A 73 -3.98 -17.09 16.37
C LYS A 73 -2.74 -17.01 17.24
N ASP A 74 -1.99 -15.91 17.19
CA ASP A 74 -0.70 -15.77 17.85
C ASP A 74 -0.87 -15.49 19.35
N LYS A 75 -0.65 -16.52 20.16
CA LYS A 75 -0.71 -16.49 21.63
C LYS A 75 0.31 -15.54 22.26
N SER A 76 1.43 -15.26 21.59
CA SER A 76 2.44 -14.34 22.10
C SER A 76 2.01 -12.88 22.00
N LYS A 77 1.11 -12.59 21.04
CA LYS A 77 0.62 -11.23 20.74
C LYS A 77 -0.65 -10.89 21.51
N PHE A 78 -1.51 -11.88 21.77
CA PHE A 78 -2.78 -11.69 22.46
C PHE A 78 -2.81 -12.51 23.75
N THR A 79 -2.65 -11.82 24.88
CA THR A 79 -2.72 -12.42 26.22
C THR A 79 -4.13 -12.92 26.51
N SER A 80 -4.27 -13.99 27.29
CA SER A 80 -5.54 -14.52 27.83
C SER A 80 -6.40 -15.42 26.91
N ASN A 81 -5.84 -15.99 25.84
CA ASN A 81 -6.58 -16.79 24.83
C ASN A 81 -7.76 -16.02 24.20
N GLN A 82 -7.71 -14.69 24.19
CA GLN A 82 -8.71 -13.83 23.57
C GLN A 82 -8.19 -13.38 22.22
N PHE A 83 -8.59 -14.13 21.19
CA PHE A 83 -8.13 -13.94 19.83
C PHE A 83 -9.10 -13.03 19.08
N PRO A 84 -8.60 -12.11 18.25
CA PRO A 84 -9.47 -11.35 17.37
C PRO A 84 -10.11 -12.25 16.32
N THR A 85 -11.32 -11.91 15.91
CA THR A 85 -11.98 -12.56 14.77
C THR A 85 -11.51 -11.89 13.48
N LEU A 86 -11.26 -12.69 12.44
CA LEU A 86 -10.97 -12.21 11.10
C LEU A 86 -12.21 -12.42 10.23
N GLU A 87 -12.77 -11.34 9.72
CA GLU A 87 -13.80 -11.35 8.68
C GLU A 87 -13.15 -11.00 7.34
N GLU A 88 -13.46 -11.79 6.31
CA GLU A 88 -12.93 -11.58 4.96
C GLU A 88 -14.07 -11.18 4.02
N HIS A 89 -13.89 -10.05 3.35
CA HIS A 89 -14.77 -9.57 2.29
C HIS A 89 -14.02 -9.58 0.95
N ASN A 90 -14.72 -9.25 -0.14
CA ASN A 90 -14.16 -9.32 -1.49
C ASN A 90 -12.85 -8.52 -1.63
N ASP A 91 -12.74 -7.35 -1.01
CA ASP A 91 -11.55 -6.49 -1.12
C ASP A 91 -10.99 -6.00 0.22
N SER A 92 -11.51 -6.49 1.34
CA SER A 92 -11.08 -6.08 2.67
C SER A 92 -11.04 -7.23 3.67
N PHE A 93 -10.24 -7.03 4.70
CA PHE A 93 -10.07 -7.91 5.85
C PHE A 93 -10.35 -7.11 7.11
N ILE A 94 -11.23 -7.59 7.99
CA ILE A 94 -11.56 -6.89 9.24
C ILE A 94 -11.11 -7.75 10.41
N LEU A 95 -10.20 -7.22 11.22
CA LEU A 95 -9.83 -7.78 12.50
C LEU A 95 -10.65 -7.12 13.61
N ILE A 96 -11.48 -7.92 14.26
CA ILE A 96 -12.40 -7.50 15.32
C ILE A 96 -11.83 -7.97 16.66
N PRO A 97 -11.48 -7.06 17.59
CA PRO A 97 -10.98 -7.46 18.89
C PRO A 97 -12.09 -8.10 19.75
N LEU A 98 -11.77 -9.18 20.47
CA LEU A 98 -12.74 -9.86 21.35
C LEU A 98 -13.14 -9.00 22.56
N LYS A 99 -12.22 -8.14 23.02
CA LYS A 99 -12.43 -7.12 24.06
C LYS A 99 -11.73 -5.84 23.63
N GLY A 100 -12.41 -4.71 23.77
CA GLY A 100 -11.90 -3.41 23.36
C GLY A 100 -12.86 -2.71 22.39
N ARG A 101 -12.41 -1.58 21.86
CA ARG A 101 -13.02 -0.87 20.74
C ARG A 101 -11.96 -0.73 19.65
N GLY A 102 -12.34 -0.28 18.46
CA GLY A 102 -11.42 -0.06 17.35
C GLY A 102 -11.13 -1.35 16.57
N ASN A 103 -11.91 -1.57 15.52
CA ASN A 103 -11.65 -2.58 14.51
C ASN A 103 -10.48 -2.15 13.63
N VAL A 104 -9.76 -3.13 13.07
CA VAL A 104 -8.74 -2.86 12.05
C VAL A 104 -9.20 -3.44 10.73
N GLU A 105 -9.60 -2.58 9.80
CA GLU A 105 -9.84 -2.94 8.40
C GLU A 105 -8.53 -2.84 7.62
N ILE A 106 -8.23 -3.84 6.80
CA ILE A 106 -7.11 -3.86 5.88
C ILE A 106 -7.66 -4.00 4.46
N ARG A 107 -7.30 -3.07 3.57
CA ARG A 107 -7.59 -3.11 2.13
C ARG A 107 -6.29 -3.31 1.36
N LEU A 108 -6.31 -4.14 0.34
CA LEU A 108 -5.18 -4.32 -0.58
C LEU A 108 -5.43 -3.49 -1.85
N SER A 109 -4.43 -2.73 -2.27
CA SER A 109 -4.37 -2.12 -3.59
C SER A 109 -3.06 -2.56 -4.26
N THR A 110 -3.11 -2.76 -5.57
CA THR A 110 -1.93 -3.15 -6.35
C THR A 110 -1.56 -2.10 -7.38
N VAL A 111 -0.27 -1.83 -7.52
CA VAL A 111 0.30 -1.03 -8.60
C VAL A 111 0.81 -1.98 -9.68
N PRO A 112 0.54 -1.75 -10.96
CA PRO A 112 1.13 -2.54 -12.03
C PRO A 112 2.65 -2.27 -12.07
N GLU A 113 3.48 -3.30 -11.94
CA GLU A 113 4.94 -3.18 -11.89
C GLU A 113 5.46 -2.23 -10.78
N SER A 114 6.78 -2.09 -10.65
CA SER A 114 7.38 -1.11 -9.72
C SER A 114 7.04 0.35 -10.08
N LEU A 115 6.97 1.22 -9.07
CA LEU A 115 6.69 2.65 -9.29
C LEU A 115 7.75 3.31 -10.14
N GLU A 116 9.02 2.93 -9.96
CA GLU A 116 10.13 3.42 -10.77
C GLU A 116 9.91 3.11 -12.25
N LYS A 117 9.39 1.90 -12.57
CA LYS A 117 9.11 1.50 -13.94
C LYS A 117 7.92 2.26 -14.52
N GLN A 118 6.86 2.48 -13.74
CA GLN A 118 5.72 3.31 -14.13
C GLN A 118 6.15 4.75 -14.45
N VAL A 119 6.98 5.36 -13.60
CA VAL A 119 7.53 6.70 -13.82
C VAL A 119 8.41 6.72 -15.06
N ALA A 120 9.38 5.80 -15.18
CA ALA A 120 10.28 5.75 -16.34
C ALA A 120 9.50 5.60 -17.65
N LYS A 121 8.53 4.68 -17.68
CA LYS A 121 7.68 4.42 -18.85
C LYS A 121 6.88 5.66 -19.24
N LYS A 122 6.22 6.33 -18.29
CA LYS A 122 5.45 7.55 -18.57
C LYS A 122 6.34 8.69 -19.08
N CYS A 123 7.54 8.84 -18.52
CA CYS A 123 8.50 9.83 -19.02
C CYS A 123 8.93 9.51 -20.47
N ILE A 124 9.19 8.24 -20.78
CA ILE A 124 9.55 7.81 -22.14
C ILE A 124 8.39 8.07 -23.11
N GLU A 125 7.15 7.74 -22.76
CA GLU A 125 5.97 7.99 -23.58
C GLU A 125 5.86 9.47 -24.01
N VAL A 126 6.16 10.40 -23.09
CA VAL A 126 5.98 11.84 -23.30
C VAL A 126 7.20 12.51 -23.93
N LYS A 127 8.41 12.15 -23.47
CA LYS A 127 9.66 12.85 -23.86
C LYS A 127 10.47 12.07 -24.88
N TYR A 128 10.37 10.74 -24.91
CA TYR A 128 11.25 9.90 -25.74
C TYR A 128 10.58 8.63 -26.31
N PRO A 129 9.43 8.75 -27.01
CA PRO A 129 8.57 7.60 -27.33
C PRO A 129 9.22 6.53 -28.22
N LYS A 130 10.34 6.84 -28.86
CA LYS A 130 11.05 5.93 -29.78
C LYS A 130 11.99 4.94 -29.09
N ASN A 131 12.23 5.05 -27.77
CA ASN A 131 13.25 4.25 -27.09
C ASN A 131 12.75 3.58 -25.81
N LEU A 132 11.72 2.73 -25.93
CA LEU A 132 11.28 1.86 -24.83
C LEU A 132 12.35 0.85 -24.39
N LYS A 133 13.32 0.52 -25.25
CA LYS A 133 14.39 -0.44 -24.98
C LYS A 133 15.27 -0.06 -23.79
N ILE A 134 15.28 1.21 -23.39
CA ILE A 134 16.05 1.62 -22.21
C ILE A 134 15.56 0.95 -20.91
N LEU A 135 14.28 0.56 -20.85
CA LEU A 135 13.72 -0.16 -19.70
C LEU A 135 14.29 -1.58 -19.56
N GLU A 136 14.84 -2.17 -20.63
CA GLU A 136 15.49 -3.49 -20.59
C GLU A 136 16.73 -3.50 -19.68
N ARG A 137 17.33 -2.34 -19.43
CA ARG A 137 18.47 -2.16 -18.51
C ARG A 137 18.04 -1.95 -17.05
N GLY A 138 16.74 -1.98 -16.79
CA GLY A 138 16.14 -1.76 -15.48
C GLY A 138 15.62 -0.34 -15.27
N PRO A 139 14.61 -0.17 -14.42
CA PRO A 139 13.95 1.11 -14.20
C PRO A 139 14.89 2.16 -13.58
N HIS A 140 15.77 1.76 -12.65
CA HIS A 140 16.74 2.67 -12.05
C HIS A 140 17.68 3.31 -13.10
N TYR A 141 18.24 2.48 -13.99
CA TYR A 141 19.10 2.98 -15.08
C TYR A 141 18.32 3.89 -16.03
N ALA A 142 17.09 3.51 -16.39
CA ALA A 142 16.26 4.32 -17.26
C ALA A 142 15.97 5.70 -16.63
N LEU A 143 15.64 5.75 -15.34
CA LEU A 143 15.42 7.02 -14.64
C LEU A 143 16.68 7.89 -14.60
N ASP A 144 17.86 7.31 -14.34
CA ASP A 144 19.12 8.07 -14.32
C ASP A 144 19.42 8.66 -15.70
N PHE A 145 19.27 7.88 -16.77
CA PHE A 145 19.44 8.35 -18.13
C PHE A 145 18.46 9.47 -18.49
N LEU A 146 17.16 9.26 -18.21
CA LEU A 146 16.11 10.24 -18.53
C LEU A 146 16.30 11.54 -17.74
N ALA A 147 16.78 11.46 -16.49
CA ALA A 147 17.10 12.63 -15.69
C ALA A 147 18.24 13.43 -16.33
N MET A 148 19.31 12.76 -16.77
CA MET A 148 20.43 13.42 -17.46
C MET A 148 20.01 14.05 -18.78
N GLU A 149 19.18 13.35 -19.56
CA GLU A 149 18.78 13.79 -20.90
C GLU A 149 17.76 14.95 -20.87
N TYR A 150 16.80 14.92 -19.94
CA TYR A 150 15.64 15.82 -19.98
C TYR A 150 15.47 16.72 -18.75
N TYR A 151 16.25 16.52 -17.69
CA TYR A 151 16.07 17.21 -16.41
C TYR A 151 17.40 17.69 -15.80
N ASP A 152 18.45 17.89 -16.60
CA ASP A 152 19.77 18.36 -16.14
C ASP A 152 20.37 17.49 -15.02
N GLY A 153 20.08 16.19 -15.05
CA GLY A 153 20.47 15.22 -14.03
C GLY A 153 19.60 15.23 -12.75
N ASN A 154 18.58 16.08 -12.67
CA ASN A 154 17.71 16.19 -11.50
C ASN A 154 16.62 15.08 -11.50
N LYS A 155 16.96 13.95 -10.87
CA LYS A 155 16.07 12.78 -10.75
C LYS A 155 14.80 13.09 -9.93
N GLU A 156 14.88 13.89 -8.88
CA GLU A 156 13.71 14.25 -8.07
C GLU A 156 12.69 15.07 -8.86
N LYS A 157 13.18 16.03 -9.65
CA LYS A 157 12.34 16.83 -10.54
C LYS A 157 11.67 15.95 -11.60
N LEU A 158 12.42 15.05 -12.23
CA LEU A 158 11.87 14.05 -13.15
C LEU A 158 10.73 13.26 -12.52
N ILE A 159 10.96 12.69 -11.32
CA ILE A 159 9.97 11.88 -10.62
C ILE A 159 8.72 12.73 -10.35
N ARG A 160 8.88 13.92 -9.77
CA ARG A 160 7.75 14.78 -9.40
C ARG A 160 6.90 15.18 -10.61
N GLU A 161 7.52 15.66 -11.68
CA GLU A 161 6.80 16.11 -12.87
C GLU A 161 6.14 14.93 -13.60
N THR A 162 6.82 13.79 -13.68
CA THR A 162 6.28 12.61 -14.35
C THR A 162 5.17 11.94 -13.54
N SER A 163 5.28 11.88 -12.21
CA SER A 163 4.22 11.37 -11.34
C SER A 163 2.92 12.18 -11.48
N ALA A 164 3.01 13.50 -11.72
CA ALA A 164 1.82 14.31 -12.00
C ALA A 164 1.09 13.90 -13.30
N LEU A 165 1.81 13.29 -14.25
CA LEU A 165 1.25 12.76 -15.50
C LEU A 165 0.61 11.38 -15.33
N LEU A 166 0.88 10.68 -14.22
CA LEU A 166 0.25 9.39 -13.89
C LEU A 166 -1.13 9.54 -13.25
N LYS A 167 -1.57 10.76 -12.93
CA LYS A 167 -2.81 11.00 -12.17
C LYS A 167 -4.08 10.38 -12.79
N ASP A 168 -4.09 10.22 -14.11
CA ASP A 168 -5.23 9.71 -14.87
C ASP A 168 -5.10 8.20 -15.17
N GLU A 169 -4.05 7.54 -14.67
CA GLU A 169 -3.91 6.09 -14.75
C GLU A 169 -4.97 5.41 -13.87
N VAL A 170 -5.56 4.32 -14.38
CA VAL A 170 -6.64 3.59 -13.69
C VAL A 170 -6.23 3.17 -12.29
N TRP A 171 -5.02 2.60 -12.14
CA TRP A 171 -4.52 2.15 -10.84
C TRP A 171 -4.30 3.31 -9.84
N VAL A 172 -3.98 4.52 -10.32
CA VAL A 172 -3.85 5.70 -9.45
C VAL A 172 -5.23 6.12 -8.95
N THR A 173 -6.21 6.15 -9.86
CA THR A 173 -7.60 6.45 -9.49
C THR A 173 -8.11 5.46 -8.47
N ASP A 174 -7.93 4.16 -8.71
CA ASP A 174 -8.36 3.09 -7.81
C ASP A 174 -7.72 3.21 -6.40
N VAL A 175 -6.42 3.53 -6.34
CA VAL A 175 -5.70 3.74 -5.08
C VAL A 175 -6.24 4.94 -4.33
N VAL A 176 -6.46 6.07 -5.03
CA VAL A 176 -6.96 7.31 -4.43
C VAL A 176 -8.38 7.10 -3.90
N GLU A 177 -9.28 6.53 -4.70
CA GLU A 177 -10.66 6.24 -4.28
C GLU A 177 -10.69 5.36 -3.03
N ARG A 178 -9.86 4.30 -2.98
CA ARG A 178 -9.74 3.40 -1.81
C ARG A 178 -9.13 4.07 -0.58
N ALA A 179 -8.27 5.06 -0.75
CA ALA A 179 -7.67 5.80 0.36
C ALA A 179 -8.58 6.90 0.93
N THR A 180 -9.52 7.40 0.12
CA THR A 180 -10.45 8.47 0.50
C THR A 180 -11.86 7.99 0.88
N SER A 181 -12.12 6.69 0.79
CA SER A 181 -13.41 6.04 1.13
C SER A 181 -13.44 5.48 2.53
#